data_AF-A0A6N6KZI1-F1
#
_entry.id   AF-A0A6N6KZI1-F1
#
_cell.length_a   1.000
_cell.length_b   1.000
_cell.length_c   1.000
_cell.angle_alpha   90.00
_cell.angle_beta   90.00
_cell.angle_gamma   90.00
#
_symmetry.space_group_name_H-M   'P 1'
#
loop_
_entity.id
_entity.type
_entity.pdbx_description
1 polymer ?
#
loop_
_entity_poly.entity_id
_entity_poly.type
_entity_poly.pdbx_seq_one_letter_code
_entity_poly.pdbx_strand_id
1 'polypeptide(L)'
;MKRLSIALLITALFLTACATAETEPPAPTITPLPTAVPPETLPGTWAVPFGTGFRGGFWAVGTHRYSLTVDCPSDLQDIEGNWNSFEVTDNVAADSNPIFLRLGGLSTNPFSNPGGFQSINPAQETVAYVTLLGLDEEAVQDVVAGCEIFMFFDAEETPFQLQPLEPYQA
;
A
#
# COMPACT_ATOMS: atom_id res chain seq x y z
N MET A 1 -10.34 67.48 -44.16
CA MET A 1 -9.59 66.32 -44.72
C MET A 1 -8.40 66.12 -43.78
N LYS A 2 -8.05 64.99 -43.15
CA LYS A 2 -8.30 63.55 -43.36
C LYS A 2 -8.05 62.89 -41.97
N ARG A 3 -8.85 61.89 -41.60
CA ARG A 3 -8.68 61.10 -40.36
C ARG A 3 -7.40 60.26 -40.45
N LEU A 4 -6.66 60.07 -39.35
CA LEU A 4 -5.77 58.90 -39.21
C LEU A 4 -5.70 58.47 -37.74
N SER A 5 -6.34 57.33 -37.48
CA SER A 5 -6.29 56.55 -36.23
C SER A 5 -5.09 55.61 -36.29
N ILE A 6 -4.26 55.51 -35.24
CA ILE A 6 -3.31 54.41 -35.01
C ILE A 6 -3.20 54.26 -33.48
N ALA A 7 -4.04 53.44 -32.86
CA ALA A 7 -3.84 52.00 -32.58
C ALA A 7 -2.89 51.78 -31.37
N LEU A 8 -3.53 51.59 -30.22
CA LEU A 8 -2.99 51.17 -28.94
C LEU A 8 -2.61 49.67 -29.03
N LEU A 9 -1.34 49.31 -28.89
CA LEU A 9 -0.91 47.91 -28.85
C LEU A 9 -0.60 47.54 -27.39
N ILE A 10 -1.57 46.92 -26.70
CA ILE A 10 -1.39 46.30 -25.39
C ILE A 10 -1.07 44.83 -25.65
N THR A 11 0.19 44.44 -25.55
CA THR A 11 0.61 43.03 -25.64
C THR A 11 0.48 42.41 -24.26
N ALA A 12 -0.66 41.76 -24.00
CA ALA A 12 -0.85 40.92 -22.83
C ALA A 12 -0.06 39.61 -23.04
N LEU A 13 1.01 39.42 -22.26
CA LEU A 13 1.66 38.12 -22.10
C LEU A 13 0.70 37.20 -21.34
N PHE A 14 0.04 36.29 -22.04
CA PHE A 14 -0.58 35.12 -21.42
C PHE A 14 0.53 34.10 -21.14
N LEU A 15 1.05 34.11 -19.91
CA LEU A 15 1.77 32.97 -19.35
C LEU A 15 0.72 31.90 -19.00
N THR A 16 0.45 31.03 -19.96
CA THR A 16 -0.35 29.82 -19.75
C THR A 16 0.45 28.91 -18.81
N ALA A 17 0.11 28.94 -17.53
CA ALA A 17 0.53 27.90 -16.61
C ALA A 17 -0.14 26.59 -17.06
N CYS A 18 0.64 25.68 -17.63
CA CYS A 18 0.26 24.28 -17.66
C CYS A 18 0.26 23.81 -16.19
N ALA A 19 -0.89 23.95 -15.53
CA ALA A 19 -1.19 23.15 -14.36
C ALA A 19 -1.26 21.70 -14.85
N THR A 20 -0.16 20.97 -14.73
CA THR A 20 -0.20 19.52 -14.68
C THR A 20 -1.14 19.18 -13.54
N ALA A 21 -2.34 18.73 -13.87
CA ALA A 21 -3.23 18.13 -12.89
C ALA A 21 -2.50 16.89 -12.37
N GLU A 22 -1.88 16.99 -11.19
CA GLU A 22 -1.52 15.83 -10.39
C GLU A 22 -2.82 15.05 -10.20
N THR A 23 -2.93 13.94 -10.94
CA THR A 23 -4.01 12.99 -10.74
C THR A 23 -3.58 12.22 -9.51
N GLU A 24 -4.08 12.65 -8.37
CA GLU A 24 -3.88 11.97 -7.09
C GLU A 24 -4.31 10.50 -7.27
N PRO A 25 -3.46 9.52 -6.91
CA PRO A 25 -3.81 8.12 -7.02
C PRO A 25 -5.14 7.86 -6.30
N PRO A 26 -6.03 7.03 -6.88
CA PRO A 26 -7.30 6.73 -6.24
C PRO A 26 -7.06 6.14 -4.85
N ALA A 27 -7.86 6.56 -3.87
CA ALA A 27 -7.74 6.05 -2.50
C ALA A 27 -7.78 4.50 -2.47
N PRO A 28 -6.95 3.85 -1.65
CA PRO A 28 -6.97 2.41 -1.50
C PRO A 28 -8.35 1.93 -1.11
N THR A 29 -8.73 0.78 -1.63
CA THR A 29 -10.01 0.14 -1.34
C THR A 29 -9.73 -1.14 -0.57
N ILE A 30 -10.56 -1.43 0.42
CA ILE A 30 -10.57 -2.76 1.03
C ILE A 30 -11.16 -3.73 0.01
N THR A 31 -10.31 -4.32 -0.84
CA THR A 31 -10.68 -5.46 -1.66
C THR A 31 -10.93 -6.64 -0.72
N PRO A 32 -11.97 -7.47 -0.90
CA PRO A 32 -12.11 -8.70 -0.12
C PRO A 32 -10.86 -9.56 -0.35
N LEU A 33 -10.04 -9.70 0.69
CA LEU A 33 -8.87 -10.56 0.62
C LEU A 33 -9.33 -12.02 0.54
N PRO A 34 -8.58 -12.89 -0.17
CA PRO A 34 -8.85 -14.32 -0.13
C PRO A 34 -8.81 -14.80 1.33
N THR A 35 -9.83 -15.56 1.74
CA THR A 35 -9.88 -16.21 3.05
C THR A 35 -8.69 -17.15 3.13
N ALA A 36 -7.73 -16.79 3.99
CA ALA A 36 -6.44 -17.43 4.06
C ALA A 36 -6.48 -18.61 5.03
N VAL A 37 -5.94 -19.77 4.64
CA VAL A 37 -5.76 -20.91 5.55
C VAL A 37 -4.38 -20.78 6.23
N PRO A 38 -4.28 -20.84 7.56
CA PRO A 38 -3.02 -20.74 8.30
C PRO A 38 -1.94 -21.75 7.87
N PRO A 39 -0.64 -21.41 8.05
CA PRO A 39 0.42 -22.42 8.07
C PRO A 39 0.32 -23.31 9.32
N GLU A 40 0.49 -24.63 9.15
CA GLU A 40 0.40 -25.67 10.21
C GLU A 40 1.48 -25.57 11.33
N THR A 41 2.29 -24.50 11.35
CA THR A 41 3.50 -24.41 12.17
C THR A 41 3.26 -23.99 13.61
N LEU A 42 2.05 -23.54 13.99
CA LEU A 42 1.69 -23.14 15.35
C LEU A 42 0.29 -23.63 15.76
N PRO A 43 0.08 -24.96 15.85
CA PRO A 43 -1.24 -25.53 16.10
C PRO A 43 -1.83 -25.06 17.43
N GLY A 44 -3.07 -24.60 17.40
CA GLY A 44 -3.83 -24.16 18.57
C GLY A 44 -3.61 -22.70 18.97
N THR A 45 -2.77 -21.97 18.23
CA THR A 45 -2.58 -20.51 18.44
C THR A 45 -3.39 -19.71 17.44
N TRP A 46 -3.70 -18.47 17.79
CA TRP A 46 -4.43 -17.54 16.96
C TRP A 46 -3.50 -16.68 16.11
N ALA A 47 -4.07 -16.23 14.99
CA ALA A 47 -3.49 -15.26 14.09
C ALA A 47 -4.48 -14.13 13.82
N VAL A 48 -3.98 -12.90 13.84
CA VAL A 48 -4.75 -11.72 13.45
C VAL A 48 -4.10 -11.09 12.23
N PRO A 49 -4.74 -11.19 11.05
CA PRO A 49 -4.27 -10.52 9.85
C PRO A 49 -4.74 -9.06 9.81
N PHE A 50 -3.92 -8.21 9.22
CA PHE A 50 -4.23 -6.83 8.92
C PHE A 50 -3.94 -6.57 7.45
N GLY A 51 -4.80 -5.83 6.77
CA GLY A 51 -4.53 -5.49 5.38
C GLY A 51 -5.28 -4.30 4.82
N THR A 52 -4.77 -3.82 3.68
CA THR A 52 -5.42 -2.81 2.84
C THR A 52 -5.07 -3.07 1.37
N GLY A 53 -6.05 -2.91 0.49
CA GLY A 53 -5.91 -3.18 -0.94
C GLY A 53 -5.66 -1.91 -1.77
N PHE A 54 -4.83 -2.05 -2.81
CA PHE A 54 -4.59 -1.03 -3.82
C PHE A 54 -4.98 -1.60 -5.17
N ARG A 55 -5.88 -0.91 -5.87
CA ARG A 55 -6.38 -1.35 -7.18
C ARG A 55 -5.29 -1.27 -8.23
N GLY A 56 -5.44 -2.05 -9.30
CA GLY A 56 -4.64 -1.89 -10.51
C GLY A 56 -4.69 -0.44 -11.01
N GLY A 57 -3.53 0.10 -11.36
CA GLY A 57 -3.33 1.50 -11.75
C GLY A 57 -3.07 2.46 -10.58
N PHE A 58 -3.03 1.98 -9.34
CA PHE A 58 -2.66 2.80 -8.18
C PHE A 58 -1.20 3.28 -8.27
N TRP A 59 -0.29 2.35 -8.59
CA TRP A 59 1.14 2.66 -8.68
C TRP A 59 1.49 3.22 -10.07
N ALA A 60 2.17 4.36 -10.10
CA ALA A 60 2.76 4.88 -11.33
C ALA A 60 3.91 3.99 -11.79
N VAL A 61 4.26 4.02 -13.09
CA VAL A 61 5.47 3.34 -13.56
C VAL A 61 6.70 4.03 -12.98
N GLY A 62 7.60 3.27 -12.36
CA GLY A 62 8.79 3.82 -11.70
C GLY A 62 9.28 2.98 -10.52
N THR A 63 10.25 3.53 -9.79
CA THR A 63 10.73 2.92 -8.53
C THR A 63 9.94 3.48 -7.37
N HIS A 64 9.43 2.57 -6.55
CA HIS A 64 8.66 2.86 -5.35
C HIS A 64 9.33 2.23 -4.14
N ARG A 65 9.03 2.78 -2.97
CA ARG A 65 9.44 2.21 -1.70
C ARG A 65 8.32 2.22 -0.69
N TYR A 66 8.29 1.24 0.18
CA TYR A 66 7.34 1.19 1.29
C TYR A 66 7.99 0.67 2.57
N SER A 67 7.40 1.02 3.71
CA SER A 67 7.69 0.43 5.01
C SER A 67 6.39 0.14 5.74
N LEU A 68 6.42 -0.84 6.66
CA LEU A 68 5.30 -1.21 7.51
C LEU A 68 5.73 -1.08 8.97
N THR A 69 4.93 -0.38 9.75
CA THR A 69 5.11 -0.25 11.21
C THR A 69 3.95 -0.91 11.91
N VAL A 70 4.23 -1.68 12.95
CA VAL A 70 3.26 -2.30 13.85
C VAL A 70 3.44 -1.64 15.21
N ASP A 71 2.39 -0.98 15.68
CA ASP A 71 2.29 -0.40 17.02
C ASP A 71 1.19 -1.15 17.77
N CYS A 72 1.54 -1.80 18.86
CA CYS A 72 0.60 -2.62 19.64
C CYS A 72 0.68 -2.27 21.13
N PRO A 73 -0.39 -2.58 21.91
CA PRO A 73 -0.32 -2.47 23.36
C PRO A 73 0.89 -3.24 23.94
N SER A 74 1.48 -2.69 25.00
CA SER A 74 2.85 -2.95 25.51
C SER A 74 3.31 -4.40 25.74
N ASP A 75 2.41 -5.36 25.66
CA ASP A 75 2.73 -6.79 25.79
C ASP A 75 3.09 -7.44 24.45
N LEU A 76 2.82 -6.75 23.34
CA LEU A 76 3.24 -7.12 22.00
C LEU A 76 4.36 -6.18 21.56
N GLN A 77 5.43 -6.74 21.01
CA GLN A 77 6.57 -5.95 20.56
C GLN A 77 6.18 -5.13 19.33
N ASP A 78 6.43 -3.83 19.39
CA ASP A 78 6.38 -2.97 18.22
C ASP A 78 7.39 -3.43 17.17
N ILE A 79 6.99 -3.36 15.90
CA ILE A 79 7.81 -3.77 14.78
C ILE A 79 7.94 -2.58 13.84
N GLU A 80 9.15 -2.05 13.71
CA GLU A 80 9.50 -1.14 12.64
C GLU A 80 10.09 -1.94 11.46
N GLY A 81 9.34 -1.98 10.36
CA GLY A 81 9.80 -2.62 9.12
C GLY A 81 10.94 -1.84 8.47
N ASN A 82 11.76 -2.57 7.71
CA ASN A 82 12.73 -1.94 6.82
C ASN A 82 12.01 -1.32 5.61
N TRP A 83 12.60 -0.27 5.04
CA TRP A 83 12.17 0.23 3.73
C TRP A 83 12.47 -0.82 2.65
N ASN A 84 11.42 -1.31 2.01
CA ASN A 84 11.46 -2.20 0.87
C ASN A 84 11.33 -1.38 -0.41
N SER A 85 12.10 -1.70 -1.45
CA SER A 85 12.01 -1.05 -2.77
C SER A 85 11.51 -2.02 -3.83
N PHE A 86 10.73 -1.52 -4.78
CA PHE A 86 10.26 -2.27 -5.93
C PHE A 86 10.06 -1.38 -7.16
N GLU A 87 9.97 -2.00 -8.33
CA GLU A 87 9.78 -1.35 -9.63
C GLU A 87 8.39 -1.66 -10.17
N VAL A 88 7.67 -0.64 -10.62
CA VAL A 88 6.41 -0.79 -11.33
C VAL A 88 6.72 -0.66 -12.81
N THR A 89 6.43 -1.71 -13.59
CA THR A 89 6.80 -1.78 -15.00
C THR A 89 5.84 -2.61 -15.83
N ASP A 90 5.57 -2.17 -17.06
CA ASP A 90 4.77 -2.94 -18.03
C ASP A 90 5.53 -4.16 -18.59
N ASN A 91 6.83 -4.30 -18.26
CA ASN A 91 7.69 -5.38 -18.75
C ASN A 91 7.48 -6.72 -18.03
N VAL A 92 6.74 -6.74 -16.92
CA VAL A 92 6.33 -7.97 -16.23
C VAL A 92 4.86 -8.23 -16.50
N ALA A 93 4.49 -9.50 -16.70
CA ALA A 93 3.10 -9.86 -16.89
C ALA A 93 2.31 -9.66 -15.58
N ALA A 94 1.11 -9.10 -15.66
CA ALA A 94 0.20 -9.06 -14.52
C ALA A 94 -0.24 -10.48 -14.16
N ASP A 95 -0.13 -10.84 -12.88
CA ASP A 95 -0.77 -12.05 -12.35
C ASP A 95 -2.26 -11.78 -12.11
N SER A 96 -3.05 -12.84 -12.17
CA SER A 96 -4.44 -12.86 -11.71
C SER A 96 -4.59 -12.67 -10.20
N ASN A 97 -3.55 -12.95 -9.42
CA ASN A 97 -3.52 -12.79 -7.98
C ASN A 97 -2.86 -11.45 -7.58
N PRO A 98 -3.29 -10.84 -6.47
CA PRO A 98 -2.65 -9.64 -5.96
C PRO A 98 -1.22 -9.91 -5.50
N ILE A 99 -0.36 -8.90 -5.59
CA ILE A 99 0.97 -8.91 -4.94
C ILE A 99 0.85 -8.35 -3.53
N PHE A 100 1.39 -9.09 -2.57
CA PHE A 100 1.40 -8.70 -1.17
C PHE A 100 2.65 -7.87 -0.84
N LEU A 101 2.44 -6.66 -0.33
CA LEU A 101 3.46 -5.80 0.25
C LEU A 101 3.60 -6.21 1.73
N ARG A 102 4.68 -6.92 2.08
CA ARG A 102 4.92 -7.47 3.43
C ARG A 102 6.14 -6.83 4.08
N LEU A 103 6.31 -7.05 5.40
CA LEU A 103 7.45 -6.52 6.18
C LEU A 103 8.82 -6.82 5.55
N GLY A 104 8.99 -7.99 4.91
CA GLY A 104 10.25 -8.40 4.28
C GLY A 104 10.31 -8.25 2.76
N GLY A 105 9.37 -7.53 2.14
CA GLY A 105 9.32 -7.32 0.69
C GLY A 105 8.07 -7.87 0.02
N LEU A 106 8.10 -7.90 -1.32
CA LEU A 106 6.99 -8.38 -2.13
C LEU A 106 6.80 -9.89 -2.02
N SER A 107 5.55 -10.34 -2.10
CA SER A 107 5.20 -11.75 -2.13
C SER A 107 3.99 -12.01 -3.02
N THR A 108 3.92 -13.17 -3.65
CA THR A 108 2.72 -13.63 -4.36
C THR A 108 1.74 -14.35 -3.44
N ASN A 109 2.11 -14.55 -2.17
CA ASN A 109 1.28 -15.21 -1.17
C ASN A 109 1.40 -14.50 0.21
N PRO A 110 0.29 -14.38 0.96
CA PRO A 110 0.24 -13.63 2.22
C PRO A 110 1.08 -14.24 3.36
N PHE A 111 1.50 -15.50 3.25
CA PHE A 111 2.24 -16.23 4.28
C PHE A 111 3.62 -16.72 3.85
N SER A 112 3.86 -16.95 2.56
CA SER A 112 5.18 -17.37 2.09
C SER A 112 6.23 -16.31 2.36
N ASN A 113 7.46 -16.71 2.68
CA ASN A 113 8.59 -15.80 2.73
C ASN A 113 8.57 -14.89 1.49
N PRO A 114 8.72 -13.56 1.67
CA PRO A 114 8.82 -12.64 0.56
C PRO A 114 9.82 -13.18 -0.47
N GLY A 115 9.33 -13.43 -1.68
CA GLY A 115 10.18 -13.91 -2.75
C GLY A 115 11.04 -12.75 -3.24
N GLY A 116 12.21 -13.01 -3.82
CA GLY A 116 13.10 -11.98 -4.37
C GLY A 116 12.53 -11.19 -5.57
N PHE A 117 11.20 -11.11 -5.70
CA PHE A 117 10.49 -10.27 -6.64
C PHE A 117 10.71 -8.81 -6.26
N GLN A 118 11.13 -8.02 -7.23
CA GLN A 118 11.34 -6.58 -7.05
C GLN A 118 10.55 -5.77 -8.06
N SER A 119 9.57 -6.39 -8.74
CA SER A 119 8.77 -5.70 -9.74
C SER A 119 7.32 -6.14 -9.77
N ILE A 120 6.41 -5.20 -10.07
CA ILE A 120 4.98 -5.45 -10.28
C ILE A 120 4.51 -4.81 -11.59
N ASN A 121 3.47 -5.38 -12.19
CA ASN A 121 2.80 -4.75 -13.33
C ASN A 121 1.89 -3.60 -12.82
N PRO A 122 1.83 -2.43 -13.46
CA PRO A 122 0.96 -1.33 -13.00
C PRO A 122 -0.52 -1.69 -12.99
N ALA A 123 -0.99 -2.60 -13.84
CA ALA A 123 -2.38 -3.07 -13.83
C ALA A 123 -2.68 -4.07 -12.70
N GLN A 124 -1.67 -4.49 -11.94
CA GLN A 124 -1.82 -5.51 -10.91
C GLN A 124 -2.33 -4.91 -9.59
N GLU A 125 -3.28 -5.59 -8.98
CA GLU A 125 -3.71 -5.27 -7.62
C GLU A 125 -2.59 -5.60 -6.63
N THR A 126 -2.46 -4.78 -5.58
CA THR A 126 -1.53 -5.05 -4.49
C THR A 126 -2.25 -4.98 -3.15
N VAL A 127 -1.71 -5.65 -2.15
CA VAL A 127 -2.29 -5.70 -0.80
C VAL A 127 -1.17 -5.51 0.22
N ALA A 128 -1.23 -4.44 1.00
CA ALA A 128 -0.41 -4.35 2.21
C ALA A 128 -0.93 -5.37 3.22
N TYR A 129 -0.05 -6.24 3.73
CA TYR A 129 -0.49 -7.35 4.55
C TYR A 129 0.51 -7.72 5.64
N VAL A 130 0.04 -7.71 6.88
CA VAL A 130 0.77 -8.14 8.07
C VAL A 130 -0.09 -9.16 8.80
N THR A 131 0.53 -10.16 9.40
CA THR A 131 -0.17 -11.11 10.27
C THR A 131 0.60 -11.25 11.56
N LEU A 132 -0.08 -10.98 12.68
CA LEU A 132 0.43 -11.26 14.00
C LEU A 132 0.08 -12.71 14.33
N LEU A 133 1.07 -13.50 14.73
CA LEU A 133 0.97 -14.95 14.90
C LEU A 133 1.31 -15.33 16.35
N GLY A 134 0.86 -16.51 16.79
CA GLY A 134 1.21 -17.06 18.10
C GLY A 134 0.46 -16.41 19.25
N LEU A 135 -0.73 -15.87 18.95
CA LEU A 135 -1.59 -15.22 19.94
C LEU A 135 -2.42 -16.27 20.68
N ASP A 136 -2.76 -16.00 21.94
CA ASP A 136 -3.86 -16.70 22.60
C ASP A 136 -5.19 -15.95 22.33
N GLU A 137 -6.30 -16.54 22.79
CA GLU A 137 -7.64 -16.00 22.54
C GLU A 137 -7.87 -14.63 23.19
N GLU A 138 -7.24 -14.37 24.34
CA GLU A 138 -7.33 -13.08 25.05
C GLU A 138 -6.59 -12.00 24.26
N ALA A 139 -5.36 -12.29 23.85
CA ALA A 139 -4.54 -11.40 23.05
C ALA A 139 -5.17 -11.04 21.69
N VAL A 140 -5.99 -11.92 21.08
CA VAL A 140 -6.71 -11.59 19.85
C VAL A 140 -7.60 -10.36 20.02
N GLN A 141 -8.31 -10.25 21.14
CA GLN A 141 -9.22 -9.13 21.36
C GLN A 141 -8.44 -7.82 21.54
N ASP A 142 -7.35 -7.87 22.30
CA ASP A 142 -6.48 -6.71 22.53
C ASP A 142 -5.81 -6.26 21.22
N VAL A 143 -5.37 -7.20 20.38
CA VAL A 143 -4.80 -6.91 19.06
C VAL A 143 -5.83 -6.25 18.16
N VAL A 144 -7.02 -6.83 18.03
CA VAL A 144 -8.07 -6.30 17.14
C VAL A 144 -8.54 -4.92 17.59
N ALA A 145 -8.57 -4.66 18.90
CA ALA A 145 -9.04 -3.39 19.44
C ALA A 145 -7.97 -2.30 19.52
N GLY A 146 -6.69 -2.68 19.65
CA GLY A 146 -5.64 -1.76 20.07
C GLY A 146 -4.38 -1.72 19.21
N CYS A 147 -4.13 -2.70 18.34
CA CYS A 147 -2.99 -2.63 17.44
C CYS A 147 -3.29 -1.74 16.24
N GLU A 148 -2.35 -0.86 15.92
CA GLU A 148 -2.36 -0.03 14.73
C GLU A 148 -1.21 -0.42 13.82
N ILE A 149 -1.51 -0.73 12.56
CA ILE A 149 -0.50 -1.08 11.57
C ILE A 149 -0.53 -0.05 10.45
N PHE A 150 0.61 0.56 10.19
CA PHE A 150 0.76 1.67 9.25
C PHE A 150 1.66 1.27 8.09
N MET A 151 1.26 1.60 6.87
CA MET A 151 2.12 1.57 5.70
C MET A 151 2.53 2.98 5.30
N PHE A 152 3.82 3.19 5.15
CA PHE A 152 4.39 4.39 4.55
C PHE A 152 4.87 4.02 3.15
N PHE A 153 4.66 4.87 2.16
CA PHE A 153 5.29 4.70 0.84
C PHE A 153 5.79 6.03 0.29
N ASP A 154 6.83 5.97 -0.55
CA ASP A 154 7.44 7.09 -1.28
C ASP A 154 7.73 8.39 -0.48
N ALA A 155 7.84 8.28 0.84
CA ALA A 155 7.92 9.40 1.78
C ALA A 155 6.68 10.32 1.80
N GLU A 156 5.50 9.76 1.54
CA GLU A 156 4.25 10.42 1.90
C GLU A 156 4.20 10.71 3.40
N GLU A 157 3.68 11.90 3.75
CA GLU A 157 3.58 12.36 5.13
C GLU A 157 2.47 11.64 5.91
N THR A 158 1.46 11.12 5.21
CA THR A 158 0.31 10.43 5.84
C THR A 158 0.40 8.93 5.57
N PRO A 159 0.57 8.10 6.61
CA PRO A 159 0.55 6.65 6.42
C PRO A 159 -0.85 6.12 6.15
N PHE A 160 -0.90 4.96 5.49
CA PHE A 160 -2.11 4.18 5.33
C PHE A 160 -2.26 3.19 6.49
N GLN A 161 -3.34 3.31 7.25
CA GLN A 161 -3.66 2.34 8.29
C GLN A 161 -4.25 1.07 7.68
N LEU A 162 -3.62 -0.06 7.95
CA LEU A 162 -4.14 -1.38 7.63
C LEU A 162 -5.28 -1.71 8.60
N GLN A 163 -6.32 -2.35 8.08
CA GLN A 163 -7.48 -2.71 8.88
C GLN A 163 -7.34 -4.14 9.40
N PRO A 164 -7.76 -4.42 10.65
CA PRO A 164 -7.85 -5.78 11.13
C PRO A 164 -8.82 -6.56 10.25
N LEU A 165 -8.43 -7.79 9.93
CA LEU A 165 -9.22 -8.77 9.19
C LEU A 165 -9.66 -9.87 10.14
N GLU A 166 -10.52 -10.77 9.67
CA GLU A 166 -11.08 -11.84 10.50
C GLU A 166 -9.96 -12.71 11.11
N PRO A 167 -9.84 -12.78 12.45
CA PRO A 167 -8.90 -13.66 13.12
C PRO A 167 -9.20 -15.12 12.84
N TYR A 168 -8.17 -15.96 12.85
CA TYR A 168 -8.33 -17.40 12.69
C TYR A 168 -7.34 -18.17 13.59
N GLN A 169 -7.66 -19.44 13.85
CA GLN A 169 -6.79 -20.35 14.59
C GLN A 169 -5.96 -21.20 13.62
N ALA A 170 -4.65 -21.29 13.88
CA ALA A 170 -3.70 -22.10 13.12
C ALA A 170 -3.60 -23.55 13.63
#